data_AF-A0A3N5R3Z3-F1
#
_entry.id   AF-A0A3N5R3Z3-F1
#
_cell.length_a   1.000
_cell.length_b   1.000
_cell.length_c   1.000
_cell.angle_alpha   90.00
_cell.angle_beta   90.00
_cell.angle_gamma   90.00
#
_symmetry.space_group_name_H-M   'P 1'
#
loop_
_entity.id
_entity.type
_entity.pdbx_description
1 polymer ?
#
loop_
_entity_poly.entity_id
_entity_poly.type
_entity_poly.pdbx_seq_one_letter_code
_entity_poly.pdbx_strand_id
1 'polypeptide(L)'
;NAWKYQARSYRHWFWDSGVIIANLIATASSFGLNTKLITGYIDKFVNELLCLEENKEASIVLAPIGIGLSEQEPSKIQHPSRFVPDIVPISHGKEVEYDQIWKLHDASSLNSTDEVRQWVRSIKSMQEVKGIKDDSVKLFSKHIEPIPSNSQPLSEVILLRGSTRKFSREPITFEQLSNILYSIAGPTPSDFGEKKSLIDVYFIANDVTNIQKGAYFFNRKDNSIDLLKANIRRDVSGYLCLEQSLFSDASAVFYIMSNI
;
A
#
# COMPACT_ATOMS: atom_id res chain seq x y z
N ASN A 1 -11.67 -11.47 5.65
CA ASN A 1 -10.26 -11.84 5.91
C ASN A 1 -10.02 -12.63 7.20
N ALA A 2 -10.68 -12.32 8.32
CA ALA A 2 -10.44 -12.97 9.62
C ALA A 2 -10.66 -14.49 9.63
N TRP A 3 -11.61 -15.01 8.84
CA TRP A 3 -11.83 -16.46 8.74
C TRP A 3 -10.58 -17.27 8.32
N LYS A 4 -9.70 -16.68 7.51
CA LYS A 4 -8.46 -17.30 7.00
C LYS A 4 -7.24 -16.89 7.81
N TYR A 5 -7.12 -15.59 8.11
CA TYR A 5 -5.90 -15.01 8.70
C TYR A 5 -5.99 -14.76 10.21
N GLN A 6 -7.14 -15.04 10.82
CA GLN A 6 -7.37 -14.87 12.26
C GLN A 6 -7.01 -13.44 12.69
N ALA A 7 -6.40 -13.27 13.87
CA ALA A 7 -5.92 -11.97 14.36
C ALA A 7 -4.96 -11.24 13.40
N ARG A 8 -4.26 -11.94 12.49
CA ARG A 8 -3.38 -11.29 11.50
C ARG A 8 -4.17 -10.56 10.40
N SER A 9 -5.48 -10.78 10.32
CA SER A 9 -6.36 -10.15 9.33
C SER A 9 -6.30 -8.63 9.34
N TYR A 10 -6.01 -7.99 10.48
CA TYR A 10 -5.93 -6.53 10.53
C TYR A 10 -4.85 -5.99 9.59
N ARG A 11 -3.71 -6.70 9.43
CA ARG A 11 -2.68 -6.34 8.42
C ARG A 11 -3.21 -6.45 6.99
N HIS A 12 -4.06 -7.45 6.73
CA HIS A 12 -4.64 -7.68 5.42
C HIS A 12 -5.74 -6.67 5.06
N TRP A 13 -6.38 -6.03 6.04
CA TRP A 13 -7.32 -4.94 5.75
C TRP A 13 -6.61 -3.83 4.98
N PHE A 14 -5.50 -3.33 5.51
CA PHE A 14 -4.73 -2.27 4.85
C PHE A 14 -4.06 -2.72 3.55
N TRP A 15 -3.53 -3.96 3.51
CA TRP A 15 -2.90 -4.48 2.29
C TRP A 15 -3.91 -4.60 1.13
N ASP A 16 -5.05 -5.23 1.36
CA ASP A 16 -6.06 -5.45 0.32
C ASP A 16 -6.73 -4.13 -0.06
N SER A 17 -7.07 -3.27 0.92
CA SER A 17 -7.58 -1.93 0.66
C SER A 17 -6.59 -1.10 -0.17
N GLY A 18 -5.30 -1.16 0.13
CA GLY A 18 -4.25 -0.46 -0.63
C GLY A 18 -4.26 -0.82 -2.12
N VAL A 19 -4.43 -2.09 -2.45
CA VAL A 19 -4.52 -2.55 -3.85
C VAL A 19 -5.77 -2.00 -4.55
N ILE A 20 -6.91 -1.99 -3.86
CA ILE A 20 -8.16 -1.42 -4.41
C ILE A 20 -8.05 0.09 -4.60
N ILE A 21 -7.46 0.79 -3.63
CA ILE A 21 -7.23 2.23 -3.68
C ILE A 21 -6.32 2.61 -4.84
N ALA A 22 -5.25 1.84 -5.09
CA ALA A 22 -4.35 2.08 -6.22
C ALA A 22 -5.11 2.03 -7.56
N ASN A 23 -5.99 1.04 -7.74
CA ASN A 23 -6.85 0.96 -8.92
C ASN A 23 -7.82 2.15 -8.98
N LEU A 24 -8.44 2.52 -7.86
CA LEU A 24 -9.36 3.67 -7.80
C LEU A 24 -8.69 4.97 -8.25
N ILE A 25 -7.49 5.26 -7.72
CA ILE A 25 -6.72 6.45 -8.08
C ILE A 25 -6.33 6.42 -9.56
N ALA A 26 -5.83 5.28 -10.04
CA ALA A 26 -5.46 5.09 -11.44
C ALA A 26 -6.65 5.31 -12.38
N THR A 27 -7.81 4.75 -12.05
CA THR A 27 -9.04 4.94 -12.81
C THR A 27 -9.50 6.41 -12.77
N ALA A 28 -9.59 7.02 -11.60
CA ALA A 28 -9.98 8.43 -11.48
C ALA A 28 -9.05 9.35 -12.29
N SER A 29 -7.73 9.12 -12.21
CA SER A 29 -6.74 9.85 -12.98
C SER A 29 -6.93 9.68 -14.49
N SER A 30 -7.30 8.49 -14.97
CA SER A 30 -7.55 8.25 -16.41
C SER A 30 -8.77 9.02 -16.94
N PHE A 31 -9.73 9.35 -16.07
CA PHE A 31 -10.88 10.20 -16.39
C PHE A 31 -10.63 11.69 -16.11
N GLY A 32 -9.41 12.08 -15.71
CA GLY A 32 -9.08 13.46 -15.34
C GLY A 32 -9.76 13.93 -14.04
N LEU A 33 -10.18 13.01 -13.18
CA LEU A 33 -10.88 13.32 -11.93
C LEU A 33 -9.89 13.41 -10.76
N ASN A 34 -9.86 14.57 -10.12
CA ASN A 34 -9.05 14.78 -8.92
C ASN A 34 -9.56 13.90 -7.76
N THR A 35 -8.65 13.15 -7.16
CA THR A 35 -8.94 12.28 -6.00
C THR A 35 -7.91 12.56 -4.91
N LYS A 36 -8.34 12.47 -3.65
CA LYS A 36 -7.45 12.58 -2.48
C LYS A 36 -7.87 11.57 -1.43
N LEU A 37 -6.91 10.80 -0.92
CA LEU A 37 -7.13 9.90 0.19
C LEU A 37 -7.20 10.67 1.50
N ILE A 38 -8.19 10.34 2.32
CA ILE A 38 -8.40 10.91 3.65
C ILE A 38 -8.39 9.75 4.64
N THR A 39 -7.45 9.82 5.58
CA THR A 39 -7.25 8.85 6.66
C THR A 39 -7.54 9.46 8.02
N GLY A 40 -7.46 10.78 8.14
CA GLY A 40 -7.84 11.52 9.35
C GLY A 40 -9.31 11.93 9.34
N TYR A 41 -10.19 11.07 9.84
CA TYR A 41 -11.61 11.35 10.03
C TYR A 41 -12.10 10.75 11.35
N ILE A 42 -13.28 11.16 11.83
CA ILE A 42 -13.86 10.58 13.05
C ILE A 42 -14.47 9.21 12.68
N ASP A 43 -13.82 8.12 13.06
CA ASP A 43 -14.16 6.74 12.66
C ASP A 43 -15.63 6.43 12.94
N LYS A 44 -16.07 6.68 14.19
CA LYS A 44 -17.45 6.41 14.62
C LYS A 44 -18.48 7.14 13.77
N PHE A 45 -18.23 8.42 13.47
CA PHE A 45 -19.13 9.22 12.66
C PHE A 45 -19.28 8.66 11.24
N VAL A 46 -18.17 8.26 10.63
CA VAL A 46 -18.17 7.69 9.27
C VAL A 46 -18.80 6.30 9.26
N ASN A 47 -18.50 5.45 10.24
CA ASN A 47 -19.09 4.11 10.37
C ASN A 47 -20.61 4.19 10.54
N GLU A 48 -21.11 5.12 11.38
CA GLU A 48 -22.54 5.37 11.56
C GLU A 48 -23.20 5.92 10.29
N LEU A 49 -22.55 6.84 9.58
CA LEU A 49 -23.04 7.38 8.31
C LEU A 49 -23.20 6.29 7.24
N LEU A 50 -22.28 5.33 7.21
CA LEU A 50 -22.31 4.18 6.31
C LEU A 50 -23.16 3.01 6.82
N CYS A 51 -23.79 3.14 8.00
CA CYS A 51 -24.58 2.10 8.64
C CYS A 51 -23.81 0.78 8.89
N LEU A 52 -22.50 0.86 9.10
CA LEU A 52 -21.63 -0.30 9.30
C LEU A 52 -21.97 -1.03 10.60
N GLU A 53 -21.80 -2.36 10.60
CA GLU A 53 -22.00 -3.16 11.81
C GLU A 53 -20.77 -3.11 12.72
N GLU A 54 -20.99 -2.64 13.96
CA GLU A 54 -19.96 -2.59 15.00
C GLU A 54 -19.33 -3.96 15.22
N ASN A 55 -18.00 -3.99 15.37
CA ASN A 55 -17.21 -5.21 15.51
C ASN A 55 -17.35 -6.25 14.38
N LYS A 56 -17.86 -5.83 13.21
CA LYS A 56 -17.81 -6.62 11.97
C LYS A 56 -17.25 -5.86 10.78
N GLU A 57 -17.58 -4.58 10.67
CA GLU A 57 -17.19 -3.70 9.57
C GLU A 57 -16.61 -2.40 10.11
N ALA A 58 -15.64 -1.84 9.37
CA ALA A 58 -15.01 -0.58 9.68
C ALA A 58 -14.61 0.14 8.40
N SER A 59 -14.72 1.46 8.39
CA SER A 59 -14.08 2.29 7.38
C SER A 59 -12.57 2.31 7.59
N ILE A 60 -11.82 2.30 6.48
CA ILE A 60 -10.34 2.28 6.49
C ILE A 60 -9.78 3.56 5.86
N VAL A 61 -10.40 4.04 4.78
CA VAL A 61 -10.00 5.25 4.07
C VAL A 61 -11.23 5.86 3.40
N LEU A 62 -11.23 7.18 3.27
CA LEU A 62 -12.16 7.90 2.40
C LEU A 62 -11.41 8.37 1.14
N ALA A 63 -12.03 8.23 -0.02
CA ALA A 63 -11.46 8.65 -1.29
C ALA A 63 -12.48 9.49 -2.08
N PRO A 64 -12.66 10.79 -1.75
CA PRO A 64 -13.44 11.72 -2.58
C PRO A 64 -12.91 11.79 -4.01
N ILE A 65 -13.82 11.77 -4.98
CA ILE A 65 -13.54 11.80 -6.42
C ILE A 65 -14.17 13.07 -7.01
N GLY A 66 -13.48 13.71 -7.94
CA GLY A 66 -13.97 14.92 -8.60
C GLY A 66 -13.86 16.17 -7.72
N ILE A 67 -12.85 16.23 -6.86
CA ILE A 67 -12.61 17.37 -5.97
C ILE A 67 -12.48 18.65 -6.80
N GLY A 68 -13.31 19.64 -6.50
CA GLY A 68 -13.36 20.93 -7.19
C GLY A 68 -14.29 20.99 -8.41
N LEU A 69 -15.02 19.93 -8.73
CA LEU A 69 -15.99 19.93 -9.84
C LEU A 69 -17.38 20.47 -9.47
N SER A 70 -17.74 20.46 -8.19
CA SER A 70 -19.03 20.99 -7.72
C SER A 70 -18.85 22.39 -7.12
N GLU A 71 -19.64 23.34 -7.61
CA GLU A 71 -19.78 24.68 -7.03
C GLU A 71 -20.91 24.74 -5.99
N GLN A 72 -21.67 23.66 -5.82
CA GLN A 72 -22.78 23.60 -4.86
C GLN A 72 -22.27 23.48 -3.43
N GLU A 73 -22.83 24.29 -2.54
CA GLU A 73 -22.65 24.14 -1.09
C GLU A 73 -23.07 22.73 -0.65
N PRO A 74 -22.28 22.07 0.21
CA PRO A 74 -22.63 20.75 0.71
C PRO A 74 -23.97 20.82 1.46
N SER A 75 -24.89 19.94 1.08
CA SER A 75 -26.15 19.79 1.79
C SER A 75 -25.88 19.33 3.22
N LYS A 76 -26.75 19.71 4.18
CA LYS A 76 -26.67 19.14 5.53
C LYS A 76 -26.71 17.61 5.45
N ILE A 77 -25.75 16.96 6.10
CA ILE A 77 -25.68 15.50 6.19
C ILE A 77 -26.97 15.02 6.86
N GLN A 78 -27.76 14.25 6.12
CA GLN A 78 -28.86 13.51 6.70
C GLN A 78 -28.31 12.17 7.16
N HIS A 79 -28.48 11.84 8.44
CA HIS A 79 -28.15 10.51 8.92
C HIS A 79 -29.14 9.52 8.29
N PRO A 80 -28.66 8.58 7.45
CA PRO A 80 -29.55 7.59 6.89
C PRO A 80 -30.16 6.76 8.03
N SER A 81 -31.43 6.42 7.90
CA SER A 81 -32.00 5.39 8.77
C SER A 81 -31.35 4.05 8.38
N ARG A 82 -30.82 3.34 9.38
CA ARG A 82 -30.25 2.01 9.16
C ARG A 82 -31.35 1.04 8.77
N PHE A 83 -31.37 0.63 7.51
CA PHE A 83 -32.17 -0.50 7.05
C PHE A 83 -31.25 -1.71 6.89
N VAL A 84 -31.36 -2.69 7.78
CA VAL A 84 -30.68 -3.97 7.64
C VAL A 84 -31.67 -4.93 6.99
N PRO A 85 -31.45 -5.38 5.74
CA PRO A 85 -32.30 -6.40 5.14
C PRO A 85 -32.14 -7.71 5.91
N ASP A 86 -33.19 -8.54 5.90
CA ASP A 86 -33.06 -9.92 6.38
C ASP A 86 -32.06 -10.66 5.48
N ILE A 87 -30.92 -11.05 6.07
CA ILE A 87 -29.86 -11.78 5.37
C ILE A 87 -29.81 -13.23 5.84
N VAL A 88 -29.49 -14.13 4.91
CA VAL A 88 -29.17 -15.52 5.25
C VAL A 88 -27.69 -15.58 5.60
N PRO A 89 -27.30 -16.02 6.81
CA PRO A 89 -25.89 -16.15 7.18
C PRO A 89 -25.15 -17.09 6.23
N ILE A 90 -23.94 -16.69 5.81
CA ILE A 90 -23.10 -17.52 4.91
C ILE A 90 -22.61 -18.79 5.63
N SER A 91 -22.48 -18.74 6.97
CA SER A 91 -22.07 -19.88 7.77
C SER A 91 -23.16 -20.30 8.75
N HIS A 92 -23.37 -21.61 8.89
CA HIS A 92 -24.35 -22.19 9.82
C HIS A 92 -23.86 -22.28 11.27
N GLY A 93 -22.58 -21.98 11.52
CA GLY A 93 -21.93 -22.09 12.83
C GLY A 93 -21.73 -20.75 13.52
N LYS A 94 -21.29 -20.80 14.79
CA LYS A 94 -20.90 -19.60 15.53
C LYS A 94 -19.66 -18.98 14.88
N GLU A 95 -19.74 -17.70 14.54
CA GLU A 95 -18.59 -16.94 14.08
C GLU A 95 -17.53 -16.85 15.18
N VAL A 96 -16.26 -17.00 14.80
CA VAL A 96 -15.14 -16.86 15.72
C VAL A 96 -14.69 -15.41 15.69
N GLU A 97 -14.78 -14.75 16.84
CA GLU A 97 -14.30 -13.38 17.03
C GLU A 97 -12.81 -13.38 17.41
N TYR A 98 -12.10 -12.37 16.93
CA TYR A 98 -10.67 -12.17 17.20
C TYR A 98 -10.46 -10.78 17.81
N ASP A 99 -10.60 -10.66 19.13
CA ASP A 99 -10.54 -9.39 19.88
C ASP A 99 -9.32 -8.53 19.56
N GLN A 100 -8.18 -9.13 19.20
CA GLN A 100 -6.97 -8.37 18.87
C GLN A 100 -7.16 -7.44 17.67
N ILE A 101 -8.06 -7.78 16.73
CA ILE A 101 -8.38 -6.95 15.58
C ILE A 101 -9.01 -5.64 16.06
N TRP A 102 -10.06 -5.75 16.88
CA TRP A 102 -10.82 -4.60 17.37
C TRP A 102 -10.04 -3.78 18.39
N LYS A 103 -9.27 -4.42 19.28
CA LYS A 103 -8.34 -3.71 20.18
C LYS A 103 -7.34 -2.83 19.42
N LEU A 104 -6.81 -3.32 18.29
CA LEU A 104 -5.90 -2.53 17.46
C LEU A 104 -6.65 -1.44 16.69
N HIS A 105 -7.84 -1.74 16.18
CA HIS A 105 -8.68 -0.77 15.50
C HIS A 105 -9.05 0.40 16.41
N ASP A 106 -9.66 0.12 17.55
CA ASP A 106 -10.09 1.12 18.53
C ASP A 106 -8.92 1.96 19.05
N ALA A 107 -7.74 1.35 19.23
CA ALA A 107 -6.53 2.07 19.64
C ALA A 107 -5.96 3.00 18.56
N SER A 108 -6.34 2.79 17.29
CA SER A 108 -5.93 3.60 16.15
C SER A 108 -7.01 4.58 15.65
N SER A 109 -8.24 4.43 16.13
CA SER A 109 -9.38 5.27 15.73
C SER A 109 -9.32 6.67 16.34
N LEU A 110 -9.82 7.64 15.57
CA LEU A 110 -9.96 9.03 15.97
C LEU A 110 -11.43 9.28 16.35
N ASN A 111 -11.66 9.74 17.57
CA ASN A 111 -12.99 9.85 18.16
C ASN A 111 -13.51 11.28 18.25
N SER A 112 -12.68 12.27 17.94
CA SER A 112 -13.03 13.67 18.05
C SER A 112 -12.35 14.53 16.99
N THR A 113 -12.93 15.69 16.72
CA THR A 113 -12.33 16.69 15.82
C THR A 113 -10.95 17.13 16.30
N ASP A 114 -10.71 17.15 17.61
CA ASP A 114 -9.41 17.51 18.17
C ASP A 114 -8.36 16.44 17.93
N GLU A 115 -8.72 15.15 18.07
CA GLU A 115 -7.84 14.03 17.69
C GLU A 115 -7.50 14.08 16.19
N VAL A 116 -8.49 14.33 15.33
CA VAL A 116 -8.26 14.51 13.88
C VAL A 116 -7.29 15.68 13.61
N ARG A 117 -7.45 16.81 14.29
CA ARG A 117 -6.52 17.95 14.16
C ARG A 117 -5.11 17.60 14.65
N GLN A 118 -5.00 16.84 15.74
CA GLN A 118 -3.71 16.39 16.27
C GLN A 118 -3.03 15.43 15.29
N TRP A 119 -3.77 14.48 14.71
CA TRP A 119 -3.29 13.61 13.63
C TRP A 119 -2.76 14.41 12.43
N VAL A 120 -3.54 15.34 11.90
CA VAL A 120 -3.10 16.17 10.76
C VAL A 120 -1.85 17.00 11.09
N ARG A 121 -1.70 17.45 12.34
CA ARG A 121 -0.49 18.17 12.79
C ARG A 121 0.71 17.22 12.91
N SER A 122 0.52 16.00 13.41
CA SER A 122 1.60 15.03 13.61
C SER A 122 2.28 14.64 12.30
N ILE A 123 1.52 14.55 11.20
CA ILE A 123 2.00 14.34 9.83
C ILE A 123 3.05 15.38 9.42
N LYS A 124 2.85 16.65 9.77
CA LYS A 124 3.82 17.71 9.45
C LYS A 124 5.14 17.49 10.16
N SER A 125 5.08 17.04 11.41
CA SER A 125 6.24 16.72 12.25
C SER A 125 6.85 15.34 11.98
N MET A 126 6.22 14.47 11.17
CA MET A 126 6.84 13.23 10.74
C MET A 126 8.16 13.56 10.04
N GLN A 127 9.26 13.18 10.69
CA GLN A 127 10.59 13.29 10.13
C GLN A 127 10.67 12.33 8.95
N GLU A 128 11.28 12.79 7.86
CA GLU A 128 11.74 11.84 6.85
C GLU A 128 12.63 10.82 7.56
N VAL A 129 12.41 9.54 7.30
CA VAL A 129 13.36 8.50 7.67
C VAL A 129 14.73 9.02 7.22
N LYS A 130 15.64 9.20 8.18
CA LYS A 130 17.03 9.43 7.85
C LYS A 130 17.44 8.18 7.08
N GLY A 131 17.52 8.29 5.75
CA GLY A 131 18.10 7.24 4.91
C GLY A 131 19.39 6.77 5.59
N ILE A 132 19.63 5.46 5.55
CA ILE A 132 20.74 4.79 6.25
C ILE A 132 21.97 5.69 6.16
N LYS A 133 22.28 6.43 7.23
CA LYS A 133 23.46 7.30 7.33
C LYS A 133 24.72 6.49 7.62
N ASP A 134 24.61 5.18 7.51
CA ASP A 134 25.71 4.28 7.69
C ASP A 134 26.29 3.96 6.32
N ASP A 135 27.07 4.90 5.79
CA ASP A 135 27.90 4.71 4.58
C ASP A 135 28.80 3.46 4.70
N SER A 136 28.97 2.92 5.91
CA SER A 136 29.73 1.68 6.15
C SER A 136 29.08 0.41 5.59
N VAL A 137 27.77 0.41 5.30
CA VAL A 137 27.03 -0.76 4.77
C VAL A 137 26.89 -0.71 3.24
N LYS A 138 27.19 0.44 2.62
CA LYS A 138 26.98 0.67 1.18
C LYS A 138 28.16 0.13 0.37
N LEU A 139 27.96 -1.01 -0.28
CA LEU A 139 29.00 -1.62 -1.13
C LEU A 139 29.10 -0.96 -2.51
N PHE A 140 27.96 -0.57 -3.08
CA PHE A 140 27.87 0.03 -4.42
C PHE A 140 26.56 0.80 -4.60
N SER A 141 26.59 1.91 -5.33
CA SER A 141 25.42 2.74 -5.67
C SER A 141 25.22 2.75 -7.18
N LYS A 142 23.98 2.61 -7.64
CA LYS A 142 23.64 2.81 -9.06
C LYS A 142 22.38 3.65 -9.20
N HIS A 143 22.43 4.72 -9.99
CA HIS A 143 21.23 5.48 -10.32
C HIS A 143 20.27 4.64 -11.16
N ILE A 144 18.97 4.83 -10.92
CA ILE A 144 17.93 4.30 -11.79
C ILE A 144 17.69 5.30 -12.93
N GLU A 145 17.51 4.79 -14.13
CA GLU A 145 17.19 5.59 -15.32
C GLU A 145 15.85 5.10 -15.85
N PRO A 146 14.72 5.61 -15.34
CA PRO A 146 13.41 5.25 -15.85
C PRO A 146 13.22 5.85 -17.24
N ILE A 147 12.90 4.99 -18.20
CA ILE A 147 12.63 5.39 -19.59
C ILE A 147 11.13 5.22 -19.83
N PRO A 148 10.43 6.27 -20.28
CA PRO A 148 9.04 6.15 -20.70
C PRO A 148 8.93 5.14 -21.84
N SER A 149 8.42 3.95 -21.54
CA SER A 149 8.08 2.97 -22.57
C SER A 149 6.75 3.36 -23.20
N ASN A 150 6.59 3.10 -24.50
CA ASN A 150 5.30 3.21 -25.17
C ASN A 150 4.38 2.08 -24.65
N SER A 151 3.71 2.33 -23.53
CA SER A 151 2.91 1.32 -22.81
C SER A 151 1.45 1.36 -23.24
N GLN A 152 0.76 0.24 -23.04
CA GLN A 152 -0.70 0.20 -23.15
C GLN A 152 -1.35 1.22 -22.20
N PRO A 153 -2.56 1.73 -22.52
CA PRO A 153 -3.32 2.56 -21.60
C PRO A 153 -3.48 1.88 -20.24
N LEU A 154 -3.34 2.65 -19.16
CA LEU A 154 -3.43 2.12 -17.79
C LEU A 154 -4.76 1.40 -17.52
N SER A 155 -5.85 1.88 -18.11
CA SER A 155 -7.18 1.25 -18.03
C SER A 155 -7.20 -0.17 -18.59
N GLU A 156 -6.52 -0.43 -19.72
CA GLU A 156 -6.42 -1.77 -20.29
C GLU A 156 -5.54 -2.68 -19.43
N VAL A 157 -4.42 -2.15 -18.92
CA VAL A 157 -3.52 -2.90 -18.04
C VAL A 157 -4.24 -3.35 -16.76
N ILE A 158 -5.06 -2.48 -16.17
CA ILE A 158 -5.85 -2.81 -14.96
C ILE A 158 -6.78 -4.01 -15.21
N LEU A 159 -7.44 -4.07 -16.38
CA LEU A 159 -8.35 -5.17 -16.75
C LEU A 159 -7.62 -6.49 -17.01
N LEU A 160 -6.39 -6.42 -17.52
CA LEU A 160 -5.56 -7.59 -17.81
C LEU A 160 -4.77 -8.11 -16.60
N ARG A 161 -4.59 -7.29 -15.56
CA ARG A 161 -3.72 -7.60 -14.43
C ARG A 161 -4.22 -8.82 -13.65
N GLY A 162 -3.35 -9.82 -13.54
CA GLY A 162 -3.52 -10.98 -12.68
C GLY A 162 -2.29 -11.23 -11.82
N SER A 163 -2.44 -11.98 -10.73
CA SER A 163 -1.30 -12.44 -9.93
C SER A 163 -0.67 -13.67 -10.56
N THR A 164 0.58 -13.53 -11.02
CA THR A 164 1.37 -14.63 -11.60
C THR A 164 1.61 -15.73 -10.57
N ARG A 165 1.42 -16.99 -10.99
CA ARG A 165 1.64 -18.18 -10.15
C ARG A 165 2.89 -18.97 -10.51
N LYS A 166 3.56 -18.59 -11.60
CA LYS A 166 4.78 -19.23 -12.10
C LYS A 166 5.59 -18.23 -12.90
N PHE A 167 6.87 -18.06 -12.56
CA PHE A 167 7.82 -17.29 -13.35
C PHE A 167 8.64 -18.21 -14.24
N SER A 168 9.04 -17.72 -15.42
CA SER A 168 9.88 -18.46 -16.38
C SER A 168 11.35 -18.58 -15.94
N ARG A 169 11.76 -17.83 -14.90
CA ARG A 169 13.16 -17.60 -14.49
C ARG A 169 14.01 -16.86 -15.53
N GLU A 170 13.36 -16.15 -16.45
CA GLU A 170 14.07 -15.22 -17.33
C GLU A 170 14.43 -13.92 -16.59
N PRO A 171 15.59 -13.31 -16.88
CA PRO A 171 15.99 -12.06 -16.25
C PRO A 171 15.09 -10.90 -16.71
N ILE A 172 14.84 -9.95 -15.80
CA ILE A 172 14.33 -8.63 -16.20
C ILE A 172 15.50 -7.71 -16.51
N THR A 173 15.28 -6.70 -17.34
CA THR A 173 16.30 -5.70 -17.61
C THR A 173 16.46 -4.73 -16.44
N PHE A 174 17.63 -4.11 -16.30
CA PHE A 174 17.80 -3.02 -15.33
C PHE A 174 16.83 -1.85 -15.59
N GLU A 175 16.49 -1.61 -16.85
CA GLU A 175 15.51 -0.61 -17.26
C GLU A 175 14.10 -0.96 -16.73
N GLN A 176 13.66 -2.22 -16.90
CA GLN A 176 12.38 -2.68 -16.35
C GLN A 176 12.34 -2.54 -14.83
N LEU A 177 13.42 -2.91 -14.13
CA LEU A 177 13.53 -2.69 -12.68
C LEU A 177 13.47 -1.20 -12.32
N SER A 178 14.16 -0.35 -13.07
CA SER A 178 14.19 1.10 -12.86
C SER A 178 12.80 1.73 -13.01
N ASN A 179 12.05 1.32 -14.03
CA ASN A 179 10.66 1.75 -14.23
C ASN A 179 9.75 1.30 -13.08
N ILE A 180 9.87 0.06 -12.60
CA ILE A 180 9.10 -0.44 -11.45
C ILE A 180 9.41 0.38 -10.19
N LEU A 181 10.68 0.59 -9.87
CA LEU A 181 11.11 1.36 -8.69
C LEU A 181 10.62 2.82 -8.76
N TYR A 182 10.71 3.43 -9.94
CA TYR A 182 10.20 4.77 -10.18
C TYR A 182 8.69 4.86 -9.94
N SER A 183 7.91 3.89 -10.44
CA SER A 183 6.46 3.85 -10.21
C SER A 183 6.10 3.63 -8.73
N ILE A 184 6.84 2.81 -7.99
CA ILE A 184 6.64 2.58 -6.55
C ILE A 184 6.92 3.85 -5.73
N ALA A 185 7.82 4.71 -6.20
CA ALA A 185 8.20 5.96 -5.53
C ALA A 185 7.17 7.09 -5.72
N GLY A 186 6.18 6.89 -6.60
CA GLY A 186 5.23 7.92 -6.97
C GLY A 186 4.44 8.49 -5.78
N PRO A 187 4.13 9.80 -5.80
CA PRO A 187 3.32 10.41 -4.76
C PRO A 187 1.92 9.79 -4.75
N THR A 188 1.37 9.57 -3.56
CA THR A 188 -0.05 9.20 -3.41
C THR A 188 -0.82 10.42 -2.90
N PRO A 189 -1.82 10.92 -3.63
CA PRO A 189 -2.58 12.10 -3.24
C PRO A 189 -3.35 11.79 -1.95
N SER A 190 -2.89 12.30 -0.82
CA SER A 190 -3.39 11.94 0.52
C SER A 190 -3.30 13.10 1.51
N ASP A 191 -4.02 13.00 2.63
CA ASP A 191 -3.93 13.91 3.75
C ASP A 191 -2.67 13.72 4.63
N PHE A 192 -1.98 12.60 4.48
CA PHE A 192 -0.67 12.33 5.10
C PHE A 192 0.55 12.67 4.21
N GLY A 193 0.31 13.24 3.02
CA GLY A 193 1.29 14.01 2.26
C GLY A 193 1.87 13.31 1.03
N GLU A 194 2.04 14.09 -0.03
CA GLU A 194 2.53 13.65 -1.35
C GLU A 194 4.06 13.41 -1.40
N LYS A 195 4.83 13.99 -0.47
CA LYS A 195 6.31 14.03 -0.54
C LYS A 195 7.03 13.23 0.54
N LYS A 196 6.31 12.62 1.49
CA LYS A 196 6.89 11.90 2.62
C LYS A 196 6.36 10.49 2.65
N SER A 197 7.20 9.52 2.26
CA SER A 197 6.84 8.11 2.39
C SER A 197 7.31 7.57 3.73
N LEU A 198 6.43 6.86 4.42
CA LEU A 198 6.74 6.10 5.64
C LEU A 198 7.31 4.71 5.32
N ILE A 199 7.43 4.39 4.03
CA ILE A 199 7.88 3.09 3.56
C ILE A 199 9.26 3.17 2.91
N ASP A 200 10.15 2.32 3.38
CA ASP A 200 11.41 1.99 2.76
C ASP A 200 11.24 0.77 1.85
N VAL A 201 11.93 0.77 0.71
CA VAL A 201 11.86 -0.32 -0.26
C VAL A 201 13.21 -1.01 -0.31
N TYR A 202 13.24 -2.24 0.19
CA TYR A 202 14.35 -3.15 0.01
C TYR A 202 13.97 -4.18 -1.04
N PHE A 203 14.95 -4.76 -1.72
CA PHE A 203 14.67 -5.85 -2.64
C PHE A 203 15.85 -6.81 -2.79
N ILE A 204 15.56 -8.05 -3.13
CA ILE A 204 16.58 -9.01 -3.57
C ILE A 204 16.50 -9.10 -5.09
N ALA A 205 17.60 -8.80 -5.77
CA ALA A 205 17.78 -9.01 -7.20
C ALA A 205 18.32 -10.43 -7.43
N ASN A 206 17.43 -11.35 -7.82
CA ASN A 206 17.78 -12.74 -8.12
C ASN A 206 18.33 -12.90 -9.56
N ASP A 207 17.81 -12.11 -10.51
CA ASP A 207 18.15 -12.15 -11.93
C ASP A 207 17.78 -10.85 -12.66
N VAL A 208 18.66 -9.84 -12.58
CA VAL A 208 18.45 -8.55 -13.23
C VAL A 208 19.70 -8.23 -14.04
N THR A 209 19.54 -7.89 -15.32
CA THR A 209 20.70 -7.58 -16.16
C THR A 209 21.44 -6.35 -15.65
N ASN A 210 22.75 -6.24 -15.91
CA ASN A 210 23.58 -5.07 -15.60
C ASN A 210 23.68 -4.68 -14.11
N ILE A 211 23.27 -5.55 -13.19
CA ILE A 211 23.56 -5.46 -11.75
C ILE A 211 23.91 -6.86 -11.22
N GLN A 212 24.69 -6.92 -10.15
CA GLN A 212 25.01 -8.19 -9.51
C GLN A 212 23.84 -8.73 -8.68
N LYS A 213 23.84 -10.03 -8.40
CA LYS A 213 22.84 -10.63 -7.52
C LYS A 213 23.08 -10.18 -6.08
N GLY A 214 22.03 -9.81 -5.36
CA GLY A 214 22.18 -9.28 -4.01
C GLY A 214 20.93 -8.67 -3.41
N ALA A 215 21.05 -8.22 -2.16
CA ALA A 215 20.06 -7.43 -1.45
C ALA A 215 20.40 -5.94 -1.59
N TYR A 216 19.38 -5.15 -1.90
CA TYR A 216 19.48 -3.73 -2.23
C TYR A 216 18.48 -2.91 -1.41
N PHE A 217 18.85 -1.66 -1.14
CA PHE A 217 17.96 -0.60 -0.68
C PHE A 217 17.69 0.37 -1.82
N PHE A 218 16.45 0.79 -2.02
CA PHE A 218 16.10 1.83 -2.97
C PHE A 218 16.04 3.19 -2.27
N ASN A 219 17.03 4.03 -2.55
CA ASN A 219 17.11 5.39 -2.06
C ASN A 219 16.30 6.32 -2.98
N ARG A 220 15.12 6.70 -2.51
CA ARG A 220 14.20 7.60 -3.22
C ARG A 220 14.71 9.03 -3.37
N LYS A 221 15.59 9.50 -2.48
CA LYS A 221 16.12 10.88 -2.53
C LYS A 221 17.03 11.07 -3.73
N ASP A 222 17.85 10.07 -3.99
CA ASP A 222 18.86 10.12 -5.04
C ASP A 222 18.45 9.32 -6.29
N ASN A 223 17.24 8.71 -6.28
CA ASN A 223 16.80 7.77 -7.29
C ASN A 223 17.90 6.75 -7.60
N SER A 224 18.37 6.05 -6.56
CA SER A 224 19.45 5.08 -6.67
C SER A 224 19.12 3.78 -5.95
N ILE A 225 19.80 2.71 -6.36
CA ILE A 225 19.82 1.45 -5.63
C ILE A 225 21.19 1.27 -4.98
N ASP A 226 21.17 0.93 -3.71
CA ASP A 226 22.35 0.75 -2.87
C ASP A 226 22.48 -0.73 -2.53
N LEU A 227 23.57 -1.36 -2.96
CA LEU A 227 23.85 -2.75 -2.63
C LEU A 227 24.26 -2.87 -1.17
N LEU A 228 23.48 -3.64 -0.42
CA LEU A 228 23.72 -3.93 0.99
C LEU A 228 24.47 -5.25 1.18
N LYS A 229 24.15 -6.25 0.35
CA LYS A 229 24.76 -7.58 0.44
C LYS A 229 24.81 -8.27 -0.91
N ALA A 230 26.02 -8.55 -1.39
CA ALA A 230 26.26 -9.27 -2.64
C ALA A 230 26.01 -10.79 -2.51
N ASN A 231 25.85 -11.45 -3.67
CA ASN A 231 25.83 -12.91 -3.81
C ASN A 231 24.76 -13.62 -2.97
N ILE A 232 23.61 -12.97 -2.77
CA ILE A 232 22.44 -13.61 -2.17
C ILE A 232 21.90 -14.67 -3.13
N ARG A 233 21.71 -15.89 -2.61
CA ARG A 233 21.08 -16.97 -3.36
C ARG A 233 19.58 -16.76 -3.44
N ARG A 234 18.98 -17.16 -4.56
CA ARG A 234 17.54 -16.99 -4.81
C ARG A 234 16.61 -17.79 -3.89
N ASP A 235 17.08 -18.87 -3.28
CA ASP A 235 16.30 -19.60 -2.27
C ASP A 235 16.05 -18.77 -1.01
N VAL A 236 16.91 -17.80 -0.70
CA VAL A 236 16.67 -16.85 0.41
C VAL A 236 15.37 -16.08 0.19
N SER A 237 15.08 -15.66 -1.05
CA SER A 237 13.82 -14.97 -1.38
C SER A 237 12.60 -15.86 -1.14
N GLY A 238 12.69 -17.17 -1.43
CA GLY A 238 11.62 -18.11 -1.14
C GLY A 238 11.44 -18.35 0.36
N TYR A 239 12.55 -18.56 1.07
CA TYR A 239 12.57 -18.76 2.52
C TYR A 239 11.93 -17.58 3.27
N LEU A 240 12.33 -16.34 2.96
CA LEU A 240 11.77 -15.14 3.58
C LEU A 240 10.28 -14.95 3.30
N CYS A 241 9.79 -15.50 2.18
CA CYS A 241 8.38 -15.49 1.82
C CYS A 241 7.62 -16.77 2.24
N LEU A 242 7.98 -17.34 3.40
CA LEU A 242 7.35 -18.54 3.98
C LEU A 242 7.51 -19.77 3.07
N GLU A 243 8.73 -19.98 2.57
CA GLU A 243 9.12 -21.12 1.73
C GLU A 243 8.35 -21.23 0.40
N GLN A 244 7.77 -20.13 -0.07
CA GLN A 244 7.05 -20.10 -1.34
C GLN A 244 8.03 -20.02 -2.52
N SER A 245 8.11 -21.11 -3.30
CA SER A 245 9.02 -21.23 -4.46
C SER A 245 8.84 -20.14 -5.51
N LEU A 246 7.64 -19.57 -5.62
CA LEU A 246 7.32 -18.45 -6.49
C LEU A 246 8.33 -17.29 -6.34
N PHE A 247 8.74 -16.99 -5.11
CA PHE A 247 9.67 -15.88 -4.84
C PHE A 247 11.14 -16.25 -5.06
N SER A 248 11.46 -17.55 -5.08
CA SER A 248 12.76 -18.04 -5.57
C SER A 248 12.86 -18.02 -7.09
N ASP A 249 11.73 -18.11 -7.79
CA ASP A 249 11.66 -18.08 -9.25
C ASP A 249 11.62 -16.65 -9.81
N ALA A 250 11.19 -15.68 -9.00
CA ALA A 250 11.10 -14.28 -9.38
C ALA A 250 12.48 -13.65 -9.65
N SER A 251 12.56 -12.75 -10.62
CA SER A 251 13.78 -12.03 -11.00
C SER A 251 14.18 -10.97 -9.96
N ALA A 252 13.20 -10.35 -9.30
CA ALA A 252 13.39 -9.48 -8.15
C ALA A 252 12.24 -9.64 -7.15
N VAL A 253 12.52 -9.50 -5.85
CA VAL A 253 11.51 -9.59 -4.79
C VAL A 253 11.63 -8.37 -3.88
N PHE A 254 10.54 -7.60 -3.77
CA PHE A 254 10.48 -6.36 -3.00
C PHE A 254 9.97 -6.62 -1.57
N TYR A 255 10.58 -5.96 -0.61
CA TYR A 255 10.25 -5.94 0.81
C TYR A 255 9.97 -4.49 1.20
N ILE A 256 8.70 -4.21 1.45
CA ILE A 256 8.23 -2.88 1.87
C ILE A 256 8.27 -2.84 3.39
N MET A 257 9.08 -1.94 3.94
CA MET A 257 9.37 -1.86 5.36
C MET A 257 9.04 -0.48 5.91
N SER A 258 8.77 -0.38 7.21
CA SER A 258 8.58 0.88 7.91
C SER A 258 9.26 0.82 9.26
N ASN A 259 9.77 1.96 9.73
CA ASN A 259 10.33 2.11 11.06
C ASN A 259 9.20 2.52 12.01
N ILE A 260 8.59 1.52 12.67
CA ILE A 260 7.43 1.66 13.57
C ILE A 260 7.87 2.07 14.97
#